data_AF-A0A970IQD9-F1
#
_entry.id   AF-A0A970IQD9-F1
#
_cell.length_a   1.000
_cell.length_b   1.000
_cell.length_c   1.000
_cell.angle_alpha   90.00
_cell.angle_beta   90.00
_cell.angle_gamma   90.00
#
_symmetry.space_group_name_H-M   'P 1'
#
loop_
_entity.id
_entity.type
_entity.pdbx_description
1 polymer ?
#
loop_
_entity_poly.entity_id
_entity_poly.type
_entity_poly.pdbx_seq_one_letter_code
_entity_poly.pdbx_strand_id
1 'polypeptide(L)'
;MKKHIRISILNKKVLVLAVIACIFIGIAMPVSADGITFTKEETEYLSQGKVLKAASIDGGAPLHYLDSKGNIKGIAVNVLREISDMTGLVFEYHLYKSINEVLSSEPDVVFGLTKEYAPPGLVLSVPYLESETVLFFNKTLDPN
;
A
#
# COMPACT_ATOMS: atom_id res chain seq x y z
N MET A 1 -18.06 -37.41 -53.53
CA MET A 1 -17.63 -35.99 -53.39
C MET A 1 -17.82 -35.45 -51.95
N LYS A 2 -17.32 -36.14 -50.90
CA LYS A 2 -17.57 -35.77 -49.47
C LYS A 2 -16.30 -35.73 -48.58
N LYS A 3 -15.09 -35.81 -49.17
CA LYS A 3 -13.83 -35.94 -48.41
C LYS A 3 -13.25 -34.59 -47.96
N HIS A 4 -13.52 -33.50 -48.69
CA HIS A 4 -12.96 -32.17 -48.40
C HIS A 4 -13.60 -31.44 -47.21
N ILE A 5 -14.87 -31.70 -46.87
CA ILE A 5 -15.60 -30.98 -45.80
C ILE A 5 -15.23 -31.47 -44.39
N ARG A 6 -14.81 -32.73 -44.21
CA ARG A 6 -14.45 -33.28 -42.89
C ARG A 6 -13.10 -32.79 -42.36
N ILE A 7 -12.16 -32.43 -43.23
CA ILE A 7 -10.81 -31.99 -42.86
C ILE A 7 -10.85 -30.58 -42.22
N SER A 8 -11.69 -29.67 -42.72
CA SER A 8 -11.80 -28.31 -42.16
C SER A 8 -12.45 -28.29 -40.76
N ILE A 9 -13.42 -29.17 -40.52
CA ILE A 9 -14.09 -29.31 -39.21
C ILE A 9 -13.14 -29.93 -38.18
N LEU A 10 -12.29 -30.88 -38.61
CA LEU A 10 -11.26 -31.46 -37.76
C LEU A 10 -10.22 -30.40 -37.35
N ASN A 11 -9.77 -29.57 -38.29
CA ASN A 11 -8.83 -28.48 -38.00
C ASN A 11 -9.43 -27.41 -37.08
N LYS A 12 -10.73 -27.10 -37.22
CA LYS A 12 -11.42 -26.14 -36.33
C LYS A 12 -11.59 -26.70 -34.91
N LYS A 13 -11.87 -28.00 -34.77
CA LYS A 13 -11.93 -28.68 -33.46
C LYS A 13 -10.56 -28.77 -32.80
N VAL A 14 -9.51 -29.08 -33.57
CA VAL A 14 -8.12 -29.07 -33.09
C VAL A 14 -7.71 -27.66 -32.64
N LEU A 15 -8.07 -26.63 -33.40
CA LEU A 15 -7.83 -25.23 -33.02
C LEU A 15 -8.56 -24.86 -31.71
N VAL A 16 -9.83 -25.23 -31.56
CA VAL A 16 -10.59 -24.99 -30.33
C VAL A 16 -9.99 -25.75 -29.15
N LEU A 17 -9.56 -27.01 -29.34
CA LEU A 17 -8.91 -27.79 -28.29
C LEU A 17 -7.57 -27.17 -27.87
N ALA A 18 -6.80 -26.66 -28.83
CA ALA A 18 -5.54 -25.96 -28.57
C ALA A 18 -5.76 -24.65 -27.80
N VAL A 19 -6.79 -23.87 -28.16
CA VAL A 19 -7.16 -22.64 -27.43
C VAL A 19 -7.60 -22.95 -26.00
N ILE A 20 -8.42 -23.99 -25.80
CA ILE A 20 -8.82 -24.43 -24.46
C ILE A 20 -7.61 -24.88 -23.64
N ALA A 21 -6.69 -25.65 -24.24
CA ALA A 21 -5.45 -26.06 -23.57
C ALA A 21 -4.58 -24.85 -23.17
N CYS A 22 -4.44 -23.84 -24.03
CA CYS A 22 -3.71 -22.61 -23.70
C CYS A 22 -4.36 -21.83 -22.55
N ILE A 23 -5.70 -21.77 -22.50
CA ILE A 23 -6.43 -21.14 -21.40
C ILE A 23 -6.17 -21.91 -20.09
N PHE A 24 -6.24 -23.25 -20.10
CA PHE A 24 -5.96 -24.08 -18.92
C PHE A 24 -4.50 -23.99 -18.43
N ILE A 25 -3.53 -23.81 -19.34
CA ILE A 25 -2.12 -23.63 -18.98
C ILE A 25 -1.91 -22.26 -18.32
N GLY A 26 -2.60 -21.21 -18.78
CA GLY A 26 -2.48 -19.85 -18.24
C GLY A 26 -3.00 -19.69 -16.80
N ILE A 27 -3.96 -20.51 -16.35
CA ILE A 27 -4.50 -20.49 -14.98
C ILE A 27 -3.61 -21.26 -13.98
N ALA A 28 -2.75 -22.16 -14.48
CA ALA A 28 -1.94 -23.05 -13.65
C ALA A 28 -0.56 -22.48 -13.31
N MET A 29 -0.15 -21.38 -13.92
CA MET A 29 1.06 -20.68 -13.50
C MET A 29 0.71 -19.90 -12.23
N PRO A 30 1.26 -20.26 -11.05
CA PRO A 30 1.19 -19.37 -9.93
C PRO A 30 1.83 -18.06 -10.39
N VAL A 31 1.07 -16.97 -10.33
CA VAL A 31 1.66 -15.64 -10.47
C VAL A 31 2.47 -15.44 -9.19
N SER A 32 3.75 -15.78 -9.25
CA SER A 32 4.67 -15.38 -8.19
C SER A 32 4.89 -13.89 -8.39
N ALA A 33 4.17 -13.07 -7.63
CA ALA A 33 4.69 -11.74 -7.35
C ALA A 33 6.08 -11.96 -6.75
N ASP A 34 7.13 -11.41 -7.37
CA ASP A 34 8.48 -11.49 -6.81
C ASP A 34 8.40 -11.00 -5.37
N GLY A 35 8.60 -11.93 -4.43
CA GLY A 35 8.57 -11.61 -3.01
C GLY A 35 9.66 -10.61 -2.67
N ILE A 36 9.43 -9.78 -1.65
CA ILE A 36 10.45 -8.86 -1.15
C ILE A 36 11.66 -9.70 -0.71
N THR A 37 12.82 -9.40 -1.28
CA THR A 37 14.08 -10.04 -0.87
C THR A 37 14.81 -9.11 0.07
N PHE A 38 14.97 -9.54 1.32
CA PHE A 38 15.71 -8.81 2.34
C PHE A 38 17.19 -9.17 2.30
N THR A 39 18.04 -8.21 2.66
CA THR A 39 19.45 -8.46 2.99
C THR A 39 19.57 -9.30 4.25
N LYS A 40 20.77 -9.78 4.54
CA LYS A 40 21.02 -10.57 5.76
C LYS A 40 20.76 -9.73 7.00
N GLU A 41 21.22 -8.48 7.00
CA GLU A 41 21.07 -7.52 8.09
C GLU A 41 19.60 -7.22 8.35
N GLU A 42 18.79 -6.99 7.30
CA GLU A 42 17.35 -6.79 7.42
C GLU A 42 16.63 -8.03 7.91
N THR A 43 16.99 -9.22 7.41
CA THR A 43 16.40 -10.49 7.87
C THR A 43 16.68 -10.70 9.36
N GLU A 44 17.91 -10.42 9.81
CA GLU A 44 18.28 -10.51 11.21
C GLU A 44 17.51 -9.48 12.06
N TYR A 45 17.34 -8.24 11.57
CA TYR A 45 16.52 -7.23 12.23
C TYR A 45 15.06 -7.68 12.38
N LEU A 46 14.44 -8.17 11.30
CA LEU A 46 13.06 -8.65 11.31
C LEU A 46 12.86 -9.83 12.26
N SER A 47 13.85 -10.73 12.35
CA SER A 47 13.81 -11.90 13.24
C SER A 47 13.75 -11.56 14.73
N GLN A 48 14.11 -10.33 15.11
CA GLN A 48 14.04 -9.85 16.50
C GLN A 48 12.59 -9.60 16.96
N GLY A 49 11.62 -9.52 16.05
CA GLY A 49 10.20 -9.38 16.39
C GLY A 49 9.87 -8.13 17.20
N LYS A 50 10.61 -7.03 16.97
CA LYS A 50 10.39 -5.76 17.68
C LYS A 50 9.04 -5.15 17.31
N VAL A 51 8.36 -4.61 18.31
CA VAL A 51 7.19 -3.75 18.10
C VAL A 51 7.69 -2.32 17.90
N LEU A 52 7.46 -1.78 16.72
CA LEU A 52 7.89 -0.43 16.33
C LEU A 52 6.85 0.60 16.73
N LYS A 53 7.28 1.64 17.42
CA LYS A 53 6.44 2.78 17.78
C LYS A 53 6.24 3.66 16.55
N ALA A 54 5.05 3.63 15.98
CA ALA A 54 4.62 4.48 14.88
C ALA A 54 3.82 5.68 15.43
N ALA A 55 4.27 6.90 15.15
CA ALA A 55 3.65 8.12 15.67
C ALA A 55 3.29 9.15 14.59
N SER A 56 2.20 9.88 14.82
CA SER A 56 1.81 11.04 13.99
C SER A 56 0.99 12.06 14.79
N ILE A 57 0.62 13.16 14.16
CA ILE A 57 -0.30 14.15 14.72
C ILE A 57 -1.76 13.68 14.54
N ASP A 58 -2.68 14.05 15.43
CA ASP A 58 -4.11 13.75 15.23
C ASP A 58 -4.79 14.79 14.32
N GLY A 59 -5.94 14.43 13.76
CA GLY A 59 -6.80 15.34 12.99
C GLY A 59 -6.51 15.41 11.49
N GLY A 60 -5.59 14.61 10.96
CA GLY A 60 -5.21 14.57 9.55
C GLY A 60 -6.15 13.76 8.64
N ALA A 61 -7.46 13.70 8.92
CA ALA A 61 -8.39 12.91 8.10
C ALA A 61 -8.40 13.40 6.62
N PRO A 62 -8.44 12.49 5.62
CA PRO A 62 -8.57 11.02 5.73
C PRO A 62 -7.22 10.27 5.85
N LEU A 63 -6.09 10.97 6.01
CA LEU A 63 -4.75 10.39 6.01
C LEU A 63 -4.45 9.62 7.30
N HIS A 64 -4.72 10.22 8.45
CA HIS A 64 -4.58 9.60 9.77
C HIS A 64 -5.42 10.38 10.79
N TYR A 65 -6.23 9.68 11.58
CA TYR A 65 -7.15 10.30 12.54
C TYR A 65 -7.69 9.27 13.55
N LEU A 66 -8.16 9.76 14.71
CA LEU A 66 -9.03 8.99 15.60
C LEU A 66 -10.48 8.97 15.08
N ASP A 67 -11.06 7.79 14.88
CA ASP A 67 -12.46 7.65 14.54
C ASP A 67 -13.39 7.87 15.76
N SER A 68 -14.70 7.90 15.52
CA SER A 68 -15.70 8.13 16.59
C SER A 68 -15.72 7.05 17.68
N LYS A 69 -15.05 5.93 17.47
CA LYS A 69 -14.91 4.83 18.43
C LYS A 69 -13.52 4.82 19.09
N GLY A 70 -12.67 5.82 18.82
CA GLY A 70 -11.32 5.93 19.36
C GLY A 70 -10.28 5.05 18.66
N ASN A 71 -10.57 4.52 17.47
CA ASN A 71 -9.59 3.76 16.70
C ASN A 71 -8.79 4.66 15.78
N ILE A 72 -7.48 4.44 15.71
CA ILE A 72 -6.60 5.12 14.75
C ILE A 72 -6.84 4.53 13.36
N LYS A 73 -7.23 5.39 12.41
CA LYS A 73 -7.56 5.03 11.02
C LYS A 73 -6.96 6.01 10.03
N GLY A 74 -6.93 5.62 8.76
CA GLY A 74 -6.57 6.49 7.65
C GLY A 74 -5.70 5.79 6.61
N ILE A 75 -5.42 6.49 5.52
CA ILE A 75 -4.61 5.98 4.42
C ILE A 75 -3.21 5.59 4.90
N ALA A 76 -2.56 6.43 5.72
CA ALA A 76 -1.22 6.16 6.23
C ALA A 76 -1.17 4.91 7.13
N VAL A 77 -2.23 4.68 7.91
CA VAL A 77 -2.37 3.48 8.76
C VAL A 77 -2.51 2.23 7.89
N ASN A 78 -3.25 2.31 6.78
CA ASN A 78 -3.40 1.20 5.85
C ASN A 78 -2.08 0.90 5.13
N VAL A 79 -1.28 1.91 4.78
CA VAL A 79 0.06 1.71 4.21
C VAL A 79 0.97 0.97 5.21
N LEU A 80 0.99 1.37 6.48
CA LEU A 80 1.77 0.66 7.49
C LEU A 80 1.27 -0.77 7.74
N ARG A 81 -0.03 -1.02 7.59
CA ARG A 81 -0.60 -2.38 7.65
C ARG A 81 -0.11 -3.24 6.49
N GLU A 82 -0.11 -2.71 5.28
CA GLU A 82 0.43 -3.42 4.11
C GLU A 82 1.92 -3.75 4.31
N ILE A 83 2.70 -2.80 4.84
CA ILE A 83 4.11 -3.04 5.19
C ILE A 83 4.22 -4.15 6.25
N SER A 84 3.35 -4.15 7.27
CA SER A 84 3.29 -5.21 8.28
C SER A 84 3.01 -6.58 7.64
N ASP A 85 2.01 -6.68 6.76
CA ASP A 85 1.63 -7.91 6.08
C ASP A 85 2.75 -8.43 5.15
N MET A 86 3.49 -7.52 4.50
CA MET A 86 4.60 -7.84 3.60
C MET A 86 5.88 -8.24 4.32
N THR A 87 6.15 -7.69 5.51
CA THR A 87 7.47 -7.78 6.18
C THR A 87 7.45 -8.56 7.49
N GLY A 88 6.28 -8.75 8.11
CA GLY A 88 6.14 -9.27 9.47
C GLY A 88 6.46 -8.27 10.58
N LEU A 89 6.77 -7.01 10.26
CA LEU A 89 6.93 -5.95 11.25
C LEU A 89 5.63 -5.72 12.02
N VAL A 90 5.73 -5.42 13.32
CA VAL A 90 4.58 -5.08 14.17
C VAL A 90 4.66 -3.62 14.55
N PHE A 91 3.58 -2.87 14.34
CA PHE A 91 3.51 -1.45 14.66
C PHE A 91 2.53 -1.19 15.82
N GLU A 92 2.96 -0.37 16.78
CA GLU A 92 2.10 0.25 17.78
C GLU A 92 1.84 1.70 17.37
N TYR A 93 0.58 2.08 17.15
CA TYR A 93 0.21 3.38 16.63
C TYR A 93 -0.13 4.38 17.74
N HIS A 94 0.41 5.59 17.64
CA HIS A 94 0.10 6.70 18.54
C HIS A 94 -0.18 7.97 17.74
N LEU A 95 -1.22 8.72 18.16
CA LEU A 95 -1.48 10.07 17.67
C LEU A 95 -1.28 11.08 18.80
N TYR A 96 -0.64 12.20 18.48
CA TYR A 96 -0.31 13.29 19.39
C TYR A 96 -0.91 14.61 18.91
N LYS A 97 -0.90 15.64 19.76
CA LYS A 97 -1.51 16.94 19.40
C LYS A 97 -0.60 17.82 18.55
N SER A 98 0.70 17.54 18.53
CA SER A 98 1.68 18.35 17.80
C SER A 98 2.88 17.53 17.37
N ILE A 99 3.61 18.03 16.36
CA ILE A 99 4.86 17.42 15.90
C ILE A 99 5.92 17.38 17.00
N ASN A 100 5.94 18.37 17.90
CA ASN A 100 6.88 18.37 19.03
C ASN A 100 6.61 17.19 19.97
N GLU A 101 5.34 16.92 20.27
CA GLU A 101 4.96 15.73 21.07
C GLU A 101 5.32 14.43 20.35
N VAL A 102 5.11 14.36 19.02
CA VAL A 102 5.53 13.20 18.21
C VAL A 102 7.03 12.96 18.39
N LEU A 103 7.88 13.98 18.18
CA LEU A 103 9.33 13.83 18.24
C LEU A 103 9.84 13.54 19.66
N SER A 104 9.28 14.19 20.68
CA SER A 104 9.61 13.92 22.09
C SER A 104 9.17 12.53 22.56
N SER A 105 8.28 11.87 21.80
CA SER A 105 7.89 10.50 22.09
C SER A 105 8.92 9.46 21.62
N GLU A 106 9.99 9.89 20.95
CA GLU A 106 11.06 9.05 20.39
C GLU A 106 10.52 7.86 19.56
N PRO A 107 9.75 8.13 18.49
CA PRO A 107 9.15 7.07 17.67
C PRO A 107 10.19 6.43 16.76
N ASP A 108 10.01 5.13 16.49
CA ASP A 108 10.79 4.42 15.45
C ASP A 108 10.37 4.89 14.04
N VAL A 109 9.09 5.19 13.86
CA VAL A 109 8.51 5.60 12.58
C VAL A 109 7.57 6.79 12.78
N VAL A 110 7.79 7.85 12.00
CA VAL A 110 6.81 8.94 11.85
C VAL A 110 6.04 8.72 10.55
N PHE A 111 4.71 8.70 10.63
CA PHE A 111 3.85 8.46 9.45
C PHE A 111 2.97 9.67 9.14
N GLY A 112 2.49 9.78 7.90
CA GLY A 112 1.60 10.89 7.51
C GLY A 112 2.27 12.25 7.37
N LEU A 113 3.60 12.30 7.27
CA LEU A 113 4.37 13.52 7.15
C LEU A 113 4.57 13.90 5.68
N THR A 114 4.34 15.17 5.35
CA THR A 114 4.71 15.68 4.02
C THR A 114 6.14 16.22 4.03
N LYS A 115 6.78 16.20 2.86
CA LYS A 115 8.18 16.61 2.71
C LYS A 115 8.42 18.05 3.16
N GLU A 116 7.45 18.93 2.93
CA GLU A 116 7.51 20.36 3.22
C GLU A 116 7.54 20.66 4.73
N TYR A 117 7.01 19.75 5.54
CA TYR A 117 6.92 19.90 7.00
C TYR A 117 7.84 18.92 7.74
N ALA A 118 8.77 18.26 7.05
CA ALA A 118 9.69 17.32 7.66
C ALA A 118 10.75 18.03 8.51
N PRO A 119 10.87 17.71 9.81
CA PRO A 119 11.94 18.23 10.65
C PRO A 119 13.33 17.81 10.13
N PRO A 120 14.38 18.62 10.38
CA PRO A 120 15.75 18.23 10.07
C PRO A 120 16.16 16.92 10.74
N GLY A 121 16.90 16.07 10.03
CA GLY A 121 17.40 14.80 10.55
C GLY A 121 16.45 13.60 10.36
N LEU A 122 15.25 13.81 9.84
CA LEU A 122 14.34 12.72 9.47
C LEU A 122 14.69 12.16 8.08
N VAL A 123 14.83 10.84 7.98
CA VAL A 123 14.96 10.15 6.69
C VAL A 123 13.55 9.83 6.20
N LEU A 124 13.17 10.42 5.06
CA LEU A 124 11.86 10.19 4.46
C LEU A 124 11.88 8.94 3.56
N SER A 125 10.79 8.18 3.58
CA SER A 125 10.54 7.13 2.61
C SER A 125 10.26 7.71 1.22
N VAL A 126 10.12 6.83 0.23
CA VAL A 126 9.39 7.20 -0.99
C VAL A 126 7.95 7.60 -0.65
N PRO A 127 7.37 8.61 -1.32
CA PRO A 127 6.00 9.01 -1.05
C PRO A 127 5.02 7.91 -1.47
N TYR A 128 4.01 7.67 -0.64
CA TYR A 128 2.92 6.72 -0.93
C TYR A 128 1.62 7.41 -1.37
N LEU A 129 1.59 8.75 -1.33
CA LEU A 129 0.47 9.57 -1.78
C LEU A 129 1.01 10.88 -2.33
N GLU A 130 0.62 11.21 -3.55
CA GLU A 130 0.87 12.50 -4.18
C GLU A 130 -0.48 13.10 -4.59
N SER A 131 -0.71 14.37 -4.23
CA SER A 131 -1.94 15.08 -4.56
C SER A 131 -1.69 16.57 -4.73
N GLU A 132 -2.58 17.25 -5.45
CA GLU A 132 -2.51 18.69 -5.63
C GLU A 132 -3.08 19.45 -4.43
N THR A 133 -2.53 20.63 -4.16
CA THR A 133 -3.11 21.58 -3.19
C THR A 133 -4.22 22.36 -3.85
N VAL A 134 -5.40 22.37 -3.25
CA VAL A 134 -6.58 23.10 -3.74
C VAL A 134 -6.99 24.20 -2.76
N LEU A 135 -7.44 25.34 -3.31
CA LEU A 135 -7.97 26.44 -2.52
C LEU A 135 -9.49 26.26 -2.34
N PHE A 136 -9.93 26.14 -1.09
CA PHE A 136 -11.35 26.21 -0.74
C PHE A 136 -11.70 27.61 -0.24
N PHE A 137 -12.76 28.21 -0.78
CA PHE A 137 -13.32 29.46 -0.30
C PHE A 137 -14.81 29.29 0.01
N ASN A 138 -15.31 30.13 0.91
CA ASN A 138 -16.73 30.12 1.24
C ASN A 138 -17.54 30.51 0.00
N LYS A 139 -18.60 29.75 -0.33
CA LYS A 139 -19.50 30.05 -1.44
C LYS A 139 -20.05 31.48 -1.41
N THR A 140 -20.21 32.11 -0.24
CA THR A 140 -20.66 33.50 -0.13
C THR A 140 -19.68 34.51 -0.75
N LEU A 141 -18.43 34.10 -1.01
CA LEU A 141 -17.42 34.90 -1.70
C LEU A 141 -17.40 34.64 -3.21
N ASP A 142 -18.24 33.73 -3.73
CA ASP A 142 -18.40 33.53 -5.16
C ASP A 142 -19.17 34.72 -5.74
N PRO A 143 -18.56 35.52 -6.63
CA PRO A 143 -19.19 36.71 -7.19
C PRO A 143 -20.26 36.39 -8.26
N ASN A 144 -20.51 35.11 -8.57
CA ASN A 144 -21.45 34.65 -9.60
C ASN A 144 -22.82 34.23 -9.06
#